data_AF-A0A940QX54-F1
#
_entry.id   AF-A0A940QX54-F1
#
_cell.length_a   1.000
_cell.length_b   1.000
_cell.length_c   1.000
_cell.angle_alpha   90.00
_cell.angle_beta   90.00
_cell.angle_gamma   90.00
#
_symmetry.space_group_name_H-M   'P 1'
#
loop_
_entity.id
_entity.type
_entity.pdbx_description
1 polymer ?
#
loop_
_entity_poly.entity_id
_entity_poly.type
_entity_poly.pdbx_seq_one_letter_code
_entity_poly.pdbx_strand_id
1 'polypeptide(L)'
;TGFAEEALIFSDIGPDIRWVGNEKGIAGTTNWNLLDTAGFERGAGAPPTDTLNRGNINGKSWIPAECDVSIRPGWFYHPNEDSSVKSGKELMRIFMSSVGRGANLLLNVPPDRRGLISAADSAALMAFKSLRESSFSKNLALRARVTASTSRAGYLPSLLTDGFRFSHWATDKSITTCAIELEMDQEKEFNTILLQEFIEAGQRVEAFTVEVWDGSNYVPLTSGTTIGYKRILQFPRQISSKIRVTITEAKASPVLGEIQLYNCEDYTQLHQ
;
A
#
# COMPACT_ATOMS: atom_id res chain seq x y z
N THR A 1 -0.92 34.98 -8.23
CA THR A 1 -0.20 33.96 -9.00
C THR A 1 0.93 33.46 -8.14
N GLY A 2 0.81 32.24 -7.63
CA GLY A 2 1.87 31.63 -6.81
C GLY A 2 3.03 31.19 -7.70
N PHE A 3 4.25 31.16 -7.17
CA PHE A 3 5.44 30.78 -7.94
C PHE A 3 5.46 29.28 -8.34
N ALA A 4 4.63 28.43 -7.72
CA ALA A 4 4.51 27.00 -8.04
C ALA A 4 3.13 26.46 -7.58
N GLU A 5 2.10 26.65 -8.40
CA GLU A 5 0.69 26.35 -8.02
C GLU A 5 0.37 24.85 -7.89
N GLU A 6 1.19 23.98 -8.48
CA GLU A 6 1.05 22.51 -8.41
C GLU A 6 2.04 21.85 -7.43
N ALA A 7 2.84 22.64 -6.72
CA ALA A 7 3.82 22.10 -5.78
C ALA A 7 3.14 21.50 -4.55
N LEU A 8 3.42 20.23 -4.28
CA LEU A 8 2.97 19.57 -3.05
C LEU A 8 3.81 20.08 -1.87
N ILE A 9 3.15 20.45 -0.79
CA ILE A 9 3.77 20.96 0.43
C ILE A 9 3.67 19.90 1.53
N PHE A 10 4.83 19.40 1.92
CA PHE A 10 5.01 18.61 3.12
C PHE A 10 5.08 19.51 4.36
N SER A 11 4.41 19.10 5.43
CA SER A 11 4.77 19.42 6.81
C SER A 11 4.27 18.31 7.74
N ASP A 12 4.47 18.43 9.05
CA ASP A 12 3.93 17.47 10.03
C ASP A 12 2.43 17.16 9.79
N ILE A 13 1.66 18.16 9.34
CA ILE A 13 0.21 18.07 9.11
C ILE A 13 -0.27 18.67 7.78
N GLY A 14 0.55 18.71 6.73
CA GLY A 14 0.13 19.17 5.39
C GLY A 14 0.53 20.61 4.99
N PRO A 15 -0.17 21.27 4.05
CA PRO A 15 -1.54 20.99 3.62
C PRO A 15 -1.69 19.77 2.72
N ASP A 16 -0.66 19.36 1.97
CA ASP A 16 -0.82 18.32 0.94
C ASP A 16 -0.34 16.95 1.41
N ILE A 17 0.74 16.93 2.20
CA ILE A 17 1.39 15.71 2.65
C ILE A 17 1.73 15.85 4.14
N ARG A 18 1.42 14.81 4.93
CA ARG A 18 1.77 14.74 6.36
C ARG A 18 2.96 13.83 6.60
N TRP A 19 3.69 14.09 7.68
CA TRP A 19 4.64 13.14 8.22
C TRP A 19 3.92 11.86 8.69
N VAL A 20 4.55 10.69 8.50
CA VAL A 20 3.98 9.40 8.96
C VAL A 20 4.16 9.13 10.46
N GLY A 21 4.85 10.02 11.18
CA GLY A 21 5.07 9.90 12.63
C GLY A 21 6.29 9.05 13.03
N ASN A 22 7.14 8.63 12.07
CA ASN A 22 8.41 7.98 12.33
C ASN A 22 9.36 8.06 11.13
N GLU A 23 10.67 8.01 11.39
CA GLU A 23 11.73 7.96 10.37
C GLU A 23 12.13 6.54 9.96
N LYS A 24 11.31 5.53 10.30
CA LYS A 24 11.55 4.12 9.93
C LYS A 24 10.91 3.78 8.58
N GLY A 25 10.17 4.73 7.99
CA GLY A 25 9.45 4.54 6.74
C GLY A 25 8.25 3.60 6.87
N ILE A 26 7.62 3.51 8.05
CA ILE A 26 6.55 2.55 8.34
C ILE A 26 5.22 3.27 8.56
N ALA A 27 4.27 3.10 7.64
CA ALA A 27 2.88 3.50 7.84
C ALA A 27 2.14 2.50 8.71
N GLY A 28 1.06 2.95 9.38
CA GLY A 28 0.23 2.06 10.19
C GLY A 28 -0.41 0.95 9.36
N THR A 29 -0.71 -0.20 9.99
CA THR A 29 -1.49 -1.26 9.33
C THR A 29 -2.87 -0.76 8.91
N THR A 30 -3.42 0.20 9.66
CA THR A 30 -4.50 1.10 9.24
C THR A 30 -3.86 2.43 8.84
N ASN A 31 -4.18 2.93 7.65
CA ASN A 31 -3.72 4.23 7.16
C ASN A 31 -4.83 4.92 6.35
N TRP A 32 -5.47 5.90 6.97
CA TRP A 32 -6.34 6.85 6.30
C TRP A 32 -5.52 7.99 5.71
N ASN A 33 -5.77 8.33 4.45
CA ASN A 33 -5.20 9.52 3.82
C ASN A 33 -5.92 10.80 4.25
N LEU A 34 -6.85 10.69 5.20
CA LEU A 34 -7.56 11.79 5.84
C LEU A 34 -6.91 12.12 7.18
N LEU A 35 -6.84 13.41 7.51
CA LEU A 35 -6.34 13.91 8.80
C LEU A 35 -7.26 15.04 9.30
N ASP A 36 -7.49 15.10 10.60
CA ASP A 36 -8.02 16.31 11.24
C ASP A 36 -6.88 17.14 11.80
N THR A 37 -6.85 18.41 11.42
CA THR A 37 -5.81 19.37 11.83
C THR A 37 -6.34 20.40 12.83
N ALA A 38 -7.64 20.34 13.17
CA ALA A 38 -8.25 21.28 14.10
C ALA A 38 -7.60 21.18 15.49
N GLY A 39 -7.09 22.29 15.99
CA GLY A 39 -6.43 22.36 17.30
C GLY A 39 -4.97 21.91 17.31
N PHE A 40 -4.39 21.58 16.15
CA PHE A 40 -2.97 21.24 16.02
C PHE A 40 -2.20 22.30 15.23
N GLU A 41 -0.91 22.40 15.53
CA GLU A 41 0.05 23.26 14.84
C GLU A 41 1.17 22.41 14.23
N ARG A 42 2.06 23.02 13.45
CA ARG A 42 3.23 22.33 12.89
C ARG A 42 4.34 22.20 13.94
N GLY A 43 5.25 21.25 13.77
CA GLY A 43 6.33 20.98 14.71
C GLY A 43 5.82 20.51 16.07
N ALA A 44 6.20 21.20 17.16
CA ALA A 44 5.92 20.75 18.52
C ALA A 44 4.43 20.67 18.88
N GLY A 45 3.56 21.38 18.15
CA GLY A 45 2.11 21.33 18.32
C GLY A 45 1.40 20.30 17.44
N ALA A 46 2.15 19.40 16.78
CA ALA A 46 1.59 18.39 15.89
C ALA A 46 0.79 17.32 16.67
N PRO A 47 -0.11 16.60 15.98
CA PRO A 47 -0.81 15.47 16.56
C PRO A 47 0.17 14.41 17.08
N PRO A 48 -0.27 13.60 18.05
CA PRO A 48 0.45 12.40 18.45
C PRO A 48 0.85 11.53 17.25
N THR A 49 2.03 10.90 17.33
CA THR A 49 2.60 10.13 16.22
C THR A 49 1.72 8.97 15.79
N ASP A 50 0.90 8.39 16.68
CA ASP A 50 -0.05 7.34 16.33
C ASP A 50 -1.20 7.86 15.45
N THR A 51 -1.60 9.13 15.62
CA THR A 51 -2.57 9.83 14.78
C THR A 51 -1.97 10.12 13.41
N LEU A 52 -0.73 10.63 13.36
CA LEU A 52 0.01 10.83 12.11
C LEU A 52 0.18 9.51 11.33
N ASN A 53 0.49 8.42 12.04
CA ASN A 53 0.75 7.12 11.45
C ASN A 53 -0.48 6.44 10.83
N ARG A 54 -1.67 6.68 11.41
CA ARG A 54 -2.91 6.02 10.99
C ARG A 54 -3.92 6.93 10.28
N GLY A 55 -3.80 8.24 10.41
CA GLY A 55 -4.81 9.22 9.98
C GLY A 55 -6.13 9.13 10.77
N ASN A 56 -7.17 9.77 10.27
CA ASN A 56 -8.50 9.75 10.89
C ASN A 56 -9.54 9.33 9.84
N ILE A 57 -10.34 8.31 10.14
CA ILE A 57 -11.43 7.86 9.24
C ILE A 57 -12.37 9.00 8.82
N ASN A 58 -12.64 9.91 9.76
CA ASN A 58 -13.49 11.09 9.59
C ASN A 58 -12.67 12.39 9.53
N GLY A 59 -11.38 12.30 9.19
CA GLY A 59 -10.53 13.48 8.99
C GLY A 59 -11.12 14.40 7.92
N LYS A 60 -11.01 15.70 8.13
CA LYS A 60 -11.63 16.73 7.27
C LYS A 60 -10.82 17.04 6.02
N SER A 61 -9.51 16.78 6.06
CA SER A 61 -8.59 17.13 5.00
C SER A 61 -7.94 15.88 4.42
N TRP A 62 -7.78 15.84 3.10
CA TRP A 62 -7.01 14.81 2.42
C TRP A 62 -5.53 15.16 2.50
N ILE A 63 -4.82 14.56 3.47
CA ILE A 63 -3.41 14.82 3.74
C ILE A 63 -2.70 13.46 3.90
N PRO A 64 -2.39 12.76 2.79
CA PRO A 64 -1.77 11.44 2.80
C PRO A 64 -0.42 11.42 3.54
N ALA A 65 -0.09 10.26 4.11
CA ALA A 65 1.18 10.06 4.80
C ALA A 65 2.35 9.89 3.81
N GLU A 66 3.46 10.55 4.12
CA GLU A 66 4.76 10.28 3.52
C GLU A 66 5.68 9.58 4.53
N CYS A 67 6.14 8.40 4.14
CA CYS A 67 7.08 7.59 4.89
C CYS A 67 8.51 7.98 4.51
N ASP A 68 9.11 8.87 5.28
CA ASP A 68 10.51 9.25 5.14
C ASP A 68 11.43 8.27 5.90
N VAL A 69 12.55 7.92 5.27
CA VAL A 69 13.58 7.06 5.88
C VAL A 69 14.88 7.19 5.11
N SER A 70 16.01 7.12 5.82
CA SER A 70 17.33 7.04 5.19
C SER A 70 17.68 5.61 4.77
N ILE A 71 18.38 5.44 3.65
CA ILE A 71 19.01 4.16 3.27
C ILE A 71 20.08 3.71 4.29
N ARG A 72 20.56 4.62 5.12
CA ARG A 72 21.55 4.42 6.20
C ARG A 72 20.94 4.65 7.59
N PRO A 73 21.69 4.44 8.68
CA PRO A 73 21.28 4.89 10.01
C PRO A 73 21.12 6.42 10.09
N GLY A 74 22.07 7.19 9.55
CA GLY A 74 22.01 8.65 9.50
C GLY A 74 21.41 9.21 8.20
N TRP A 75 20.97 10.47 8.25
CA TRP A 75 20.49 11.21 7.08
C TRP A 75 21.64 11.74 6.19
N PHE A 76 22.79 12.04 6.79
CA PHE A 76 23.99 12.47 6.08
C PHE A 76 24.98 11.33 5.94
N TYR A 77 25.91 11.46 4.99
CA TYR A 77 26.92 10.44 4.77
C TYR A 77 27.95 10.42 5.91
N HIS A 78 28.13 9.25 6.51
CA HIS A 78 29.22 8.95 7.42
C HIS A 78 29.97 7.68 6.95
N PRO A 79 31.31 7.72 6.78
CA PRO A 79 32.07 6.55 6.31
C PRO A 79 31.92 5.30 7.18
N ASN A 80 31.71 5.47 8.50
CA ASN A 80 31.50 4.36 9.43
C ASN A 80 30.14 3.65 9.25
N GLU A 81 29.23 4.20 8.44
CA GLU A 81 27.94 3.59 8.10
C GLU A 81 27.96 2.85 6.76
N ASP A 82 29.10 2.79 6.05
CA ASP A 82 29.19 2.13 4.73
C ASP A 82 28.86 0.64 4.78
N SER A 83 29.10 -0.01 5.93
CA SER A 83 28.70 -1.40 6.18
C SER A 83 27.28 -1.56 6.73
N SER A 84 26.56 -0.46 6.95
CA SER A 84 25.21 -0.41 7.56
C SER A 84 24.14 0.13 6.61
N VAL A 85 24.46 0.21 5.30
CA VAL A 85 23.49 0.49 4.25
C VAL A 85 22.43 -0.61 4.25
N LYS A 86 21.15 -0.21 4.30
CA LYS A 86 20.02 -1.14 4.23
C LYS A 86 20.11 -1.94 2.93
N SER A 87 20.02 -3.26 3.06
CA SER A 87 19.99 -4.18 1.93
C SER A 87 18.75 -3.96 1.05
N GLY A 88 18.79 -4.44 -0.20
CA GLY A 88 17.63 -4.40 -1.09
C GLY A 88 16.38 -5.08 -0.50
N LYS A 89 16.56 -6.13 0.32
CA LYS A 89 15.46 -6.82 1.02
C LYS A 89 14.86 -5.96 2.13
N GLU A 90 15.67 -5.26 2.92
CA GLU A 90 15.18 -4.32 3.93
C GLU A 90 14.42 -3.16 3.28
N LEU A 91 14.94 -2.61 2.18
CA LEU A 91 14.23 -1.59 1.40
C LEU A 91 12.91 -2.11 0.84
N MET A 92 12.85 -3.37 0.40
CA MET A 92 11.60 -3.99 -0.04
C MET A 92 10.59 -4.13 1.12
N ARG A 93 11.02 -4.46 2.34
CA ARG A 93 10.13 -4.48 3.52
C ARG A 93 9.58 -3.11 3.86
N ILE A 94 10.43 -2.08 3.79
CA ILE A 94 10.02 -0.68 3.96
C ILE A 94 9.00 -0.32 2.88
N PHE A 95 9.22 -0.68 1.61
CA PHE A 95 8.26 -0.48 0.53
C PHE A 95 6.91 -1.14 0.81
N MET A 96 6.90 -2.41 1.25
CA MET A 96 5.65 -3.09 1.64
C MET A 96 4.96 -2.43 2.84
N SER A 97 5.73 -1.81 3.74
CA SER A 97 5.22 -1.15 4.95
C SER A 97 4.90 0.33 4.76
N SER A 98 5.14 0.90 3.57
CA SER A 98 4.83 2.28 3.18
C SER A 98 3.88 2.28 1.99
N VAL A 99 4.41 2.11 0.78
CA VAL A 99 3.65 2.01 -0.48
C VAL A 99 2.64 0.87 -0.43
N GLY A 100 3.00 -0.26 0.17
CA GLY A 100 2.08 -1.39 0.39
C GLY A 100 0.97 -1.12 1.41
N ARG A 101 0.98 0.04 2.09
CA ARG A 101 -0.07 0.48 3.03
C ARG A 101 -0.69 1.82 2.61
N GLY A 102 -0.57 2.16 1.32
CA GLY A 102 -1.25 3.32 0.72
C GLY A 102 -0.59 4.67 1.01
N ALA A 103 0.63 4.67 1.56
CA ALA A 103 1.46 5.86 1.77
C ALA A 103 2.50 6.04 0.65
N ASN A 104 3.18 7.19 0.62
CA ASN A 104 4.37 7.37 -0.22
C ASN A 104 5.64 6.91 0.53
N LEU A 105 6.69 6.55 -0.21
CA LEU A 105 8.02 6.30 0.34
C LEU A 105 8.99 7.37 -0.14
N LEU A 106 9.53 8.15 0.79
CA LEU A 106 10.62 9.09 0.57
C LEU A 106 11.92 8.50 1.12
N LEU A 107 12.74 7.94 0.24
CA LEU A 107 14.00 7.30 0.62
C LEU A 107 15.18 8.27 0.44
N ASN A 108 15.82 8.68 1.54
CA ASN A 108 17.03 9.48 1.50
C ASN A 108 18.26 8.65 1.12
N VAL A 109 19.12 9.22 0.26
CA VAL A 109 20.37 8.62 -0.20
C VAL A 109 21.46 9.71 -0.15
N PRO A 110 22.30 9.74 0.89
CA PRO A 110 23.22 10.85 1.09
C PRO A 110 24.44 10.77 0.15
N PRO A 111 24.75 11.83 -0.61
CA PRO A 111 26.04 11.92 -1.30
C PRO A 111 27.20 11.94 -0.30
N ASP A 112 28.31 11.32 -0.67
CA ASP A 112 29.54 11.34 0.10
C ASP A 112 30.31 12.66 -0.05
N ARG A 113 31.49 12.76 0.57
CA ARG A 113 32.34 13.97 0.54
C ARG A 113 32.87 14.35 -0.84
N ARG A 114 32.72 13.49 -1.85
CA ARG A 114 33.03 13.77 -3.26
C ARG A 114 31.83 14.35 -4.01
N GLY A 115 30.66 14.43 -3.36
CA GLY A 115 29.40 14.80 -4.00
C GLY A 115 28.81 13.66 -4.83
N LEU A 116 29.15 12.40 -4.52
CA LEU A 116 28.71 11.23 -5.27
C LEU A 116 27.90 10.28 -4.39
N ILE A 117 26.94 9.56 -4.97
CA ILE A 117 26.29 8.43 -4.28
C ILE A 117 27.31 7.29 -4.17
N SER A 118 27.43 6.69 -2.98
CA SER A 118 28.40 5.63 -2.76
C SER A 118 28.06 4.38 -3.59
N ALA A 119 29.07 3.53 -3.84
CA ALA A 119 28.87 2.27 -4.55
C ALA A 119 27.94 1.31 -3.78
N ALA A 120 28.02 1.31 -2.44
CA ALA A 120 27.17 0.49 -1.58
C ALA A 120 25.69 0.91 -1.68
N ASP A 121 25.42 2.23 -1.60
CA ASP A 121 24.05 2.75 -1.72
C ASP A 121 23.47 2.43 -3.10
N SER A 122 24.27 2.65 -4.16
CA SER A 122 23.87 2.35 -5.54
C SER A 122 23.55 0.87 -5.73
N ALA A 123 24.38 -0.03 -5.19
CA ALA A 123 24.14 -1.47 -5.25
C ALA A 123 22.85 -1.88 -4.52
N ALA A 124 22.60 -1.31 -3.33
CA ALA A 124 21.38 -1.56 -2.57
C ALA A 124 20.12 -1.09 -3.32
N LEU A 125 20.16 0.08 -3.94
CA LEU A 125 19.06 0.60 -4.77
C LEU A 125 18.79 -0.28 -5.99
N MET A 126 19.84 -0.77 -6.66
CA MET A 126 19.69 -1.69 -7.79
C MET A 126 19.11 -3.04 -7.37
N ALA A 127 19.54 -3.57 -6.22
CA ALA A 127 18.94 -4.76 -5.64
C ALA A 127 17.46 -4.55 -5.31
N PHE A 128 17.11 -3.43 -4.68
CA PHE A 128 15.71 -3.08 -4.39
C PHE A 128 14.87 -2.94 -5.67
N LYS A 129 15.38 -2.27 -6.71
CA LYS A 129 14.73 -2.20 -8.04
C LYS A 129 14.46 -3.60 -8.60
N SER A 130 15.48 -4.46 -8.60
CA SER A 130 15.36 -5.83 -9.12
C SER A 130 14.29 -6.62 -8.38
N LEU A 131 14.26 -6.54 -7.04
CA LEU A 131 13.25 -7.22 -6.22
C LEU A 131 11.83 -6.70 -6.49
N ARG A 132 11.66 -5.38 -6.62
CA ARG A 132 10.36 -4.78 -6.92
C ARG A 132 9.86 -5.19 -8.32
N GLU A 133 10.73 -5.12 -9.32
CA GLU A 133 10.39 -5.49 -10.70
C GLU A 133 10.05 -6.98 -10.81
N SER A 134 10.84 -7.86 -10.19
CA SER A 134 10.55 -9.30 -10.23
C SER A 134 9.23 -9.63 -9.51
N SER A 135 9.02 -9.08 -8.31
CA SER A 135 7.85 -9.35 -7.46
C SER A 135 6.53 -8.98 -8.15
N PHE A 136 6.50 -7.89 -8.91
CA PHE A 136 5.28 -7.38 -9.55
C PHE A 136 5.27 -7.49 -11.08
N SER A 137 6.13 -8.35 -11.65
CA SER A 137 6.28 -8.51 -13.11
C SER A 137 5.07 -9.17 -13.79
N LYS A 138 4.35 -10.05 -13.07
CA LYS A 138 3.26 -10.85 -13.63
C LYS A 138 2.07 -10.90 -12.67
N ASN A 139 1.04 -10.12 -12.99
CA ASN A 139 -0.24 -10.22 -12.31
C ASN A 139 -0.94 -11.53 -12.71
N LEU A 140 -1.03 -12.46 -11.75
CA LEU A 140 -1.62 -13.79 -11.91
C LEU A 140 -3.15 -13.75 -11.99
N ALA A 141 -3.77 -12.67 -11.49
CA ALA A 141 -5.21 -12.44 -11.55
C ALA A 141 -5.65 -11.69 -12.82
N LEU A 142 -4.73 -11.26 -13.68
CA LEU A 142 -5.07 -10.53 -14.91
C LEU A 142 -6.05 -11.35 -15.77
N ARG A 143 -7.22 -10.76 -16.05
CA ARG A 143 -8.36 -11.37 -16.76
C ARG A 143 -8.95 -12.62 -16.10
N ALA A 144 -8.71 -12.82 -14.80
CA ALA A 144 -9.44 -13.84 -14.04
C ALA A 144 -10.94 -13.56 -14.10
N ARG A 145 -11.75 -14.63 -14.10
CA ARG A 145 -13.20 -14.51 -13.99
C ARG A 145 -13.52 -13.96 -12.60
N VAL A 146 -14.35 -12.92 -12.55
CA VAL A 146 -14.75 -12.30 -11.28
C VAL A 146 -16.26 -12.39 -11.11
N THR A 147 -16.70 -12.83 -9.94
CA THR A 147 -18.09 -12.70 -9.48
C THR A 147 -18.11 -11.88 -8.21
N ALA A 148 -19.20 -11.16 -7.98
CA ALA A 148 -19.39 -10.38 -6.75
C ALA A 148 -20.83 -10.59 -6.24
N SER A 149 -21.00 -10.56 -4.92
CA SER A 149 -22.31 -10.74 -4.27
C SER A 149 -23.31 -9.62 -4.60
N THR A 150 -22.81 -8.46 -5.01
CA THR A 150 -23.56 -7.30 -5.52
C THR A 150 -22.72 -6.62 -6.58
N SER A 151 -23.33 -5.88 -7.49
CA SER A 151 -22.63 -4.98 -8.42
C SER A 151 -23.59 -3.90 -8.87
N ARG A 152 -23.16 -2.65 -8.78
CA ARG A 152 -23.93 -1.53 -9.32
C ARG A 152 -24.01 -1.65 -10.84
N ALA A 153 -25.17 -1.38 -11.41
CA ALA A 153 -25.38 -1.42 -12.85
C ALA A 153 -24.32 -0.59 -13.60
N GLY A 154 -23.66 -1.22 -14.59
CA GLY A 154 -22.58 -0.62 -15.38
C GLY A 154 -21.16 -0.76 -14.79
N TYR A 155 -21.03 -1.20 -13.54
CA TYR A 155 -19.74 -1.40 -12.85
C TYR A 155 -19.48 -2.90 -12.70
N LEU A 156 -19.03 -3.52 -13.79
CA LEU A 156 -18.90 -4.98 -13.88
C LEU A 156 -17.75 -5.51 -13.01
N PRO A 157 -17.89 -6.68 -12.35
CA PRO A 157 -16.81 -7.29 -11.57
C PRO A 157 -15.52 -7.54 -12.37
N SER A 158 -15.63 -7.78 -13.67
CA SER A 158 -14.48 -8.01 -14.56
C SER A 158 -13.52 -6.82 -14.65
N LEU A 159 -13.95 -5.62 -14.24
CA LEU A 159 -13.09 -4.43 -14.21
C LEU A 159 -12.00 -4.54 -13.12
N LEU A 160 -12.20 -5.40 -12.11
CA LEU A 160 -11.22 -5.60 -11.03
C LEU A 160 -9.93 -6.31 -11.49
N THR A 161 -9.93 -6.89 -12.68
CA THR A 161 -8.83 -7.71 -13.20
C THR A 161 -8.47 -7.35 -14.65
N ASP A 162 -8.88 -6.18 -15.14
CA ASP A 162 -8.72 -5.80 -16.55
C ASP A 162 -7.34 -5.19 -16.90
N GLY A 163 -6.56 -4.79 -15.90
CA GLY A 163 -5.24 -4.17 -16.09
C GLY A 163 -5.32 -2.65 -16.35
N PHE A 164 -6.48 -2.02 -16.18
CA PHE A 164 -6.72 -0.62 -16.51
C PHE A 164 -7.04 0.22 -15.27
N ARG A 165 -6.05 0.99 -14.82
CA ARG A 165 -6.13 1.81 -13.58
C ARG A 165 -7.28 2.82 -13.48
N PHE A 166 -7.98 3.12 -14.57
CA PHE A 166 -9.07 4.10 -14.62
C PHE A 166 -10.46 3.46 -14.73
N SER A 167 -10.56 2.14 -14.86
CA SER A 167 -11.81 1.43 -14.63
C SER A 167 -11.99 1.18 -13.14
N HIS A 168 -13.23 0.90 -12.74
CA HIS A 168 -13.53 0.51 -11.38
C HIS A 168 -14.81 -0.29 -11.31
N TRP A 169 -14.88 -1.16 -10.33
CA TRP A 169 -16.10 -1.81 -9.87
C TRP A 169 -16.66 -1.09 -8.65
N ALA A 170 -17.97 -1.22 -8.41
CA ALA A 170 -18.63 -0.64 -7.24
C ALA A 170 -19.84 -1.45 -6.80
N THR A 171 -20.11 -1.44 -5.50
CA THR A 171 -21.39 -1.93 -4.94
C THR A 171 -22.51 -0.93 -5.18
N ASP A 172 -23.76 -1.39 -5.01
CA ASP A 172 -24.91 -0.49 -4.95
C ASP A 172 -24.81 0.52 -3.80
N LYS A 173 -25.53 1.64 -3.94
CA LYS A 173 -25.59 2.68 -2.91
C LYS A 173 -26.05 2.07 -1.57
N SER A 174 -25.41 2.49 -0.48
CA SER A 174 -25.67 2.02 0.89
C SER A 174 -25.27 0.58 1.20
N ILE A 175 -24.76 -0.19 0.24
CA ILE A 175 -24.19 -1.52 0.48
C ILE A 175 -22.71 -1.39 0.84
N THR A 176 -22.38 -1.56 2.12
CA THR A 176 -21.02 -1.39 2.67
C THR A 176 -20.23 -2.69 2.78
N THR A 177 -20.86 -3.83 2.52
CA THR A 177 -20.22 -5.16 2.57
C THR A 177 -20.44 -5.93 1.27
N CYS A 178 -19.47 -6.74 0.90
CA CYS A 178 -19.55 -7.55 -0.32
C CYS A 178 -18.51 -8.67 -0.32
N ALA A 179 -18.81 -9.77 -1.00
CA ALA A 179 -17.84 -10.81 -1.34
C ALA A 179 -17.50 -10.72 -2.82
N ILE A 180 -16.21 -10.82 -3.15
CA ILE A 180 -15.67 -10.78 -4.50
C ILE A 180 -14.84 -12.06 -4.68
N GLU A 181 -15.22 -12.89 -5.63
CA GLU A 181 -14.51 -14.13 -5.93
C GLU A 181 -13.79 -14.01 -7.26
N LEU A 182 -12.51 -14.36 -7.25
CA LEU A 182 -11.67 -14.43 -8.43
C LEU A 182 -11.38 -15.89 -8.73
N GLU A 183 -11.66 -16.31 -9.95
CA GLU A 183 -11.36 -17.63 -10.50
C GLU A 183 -10.38 -17.48 -11.66
N MET A 184 -9.16 -17.96 -11.45
CA MET A 184 -8.10 -18.02 -12.44
C MET A 184 -8.39 -19.14 -13.45
N ASP A 185 -7.73 -19.07 -14.61
CA ASP A 185 -7.84 -20.05 -15.70
C ASP A 185 -7.34 -21.46 -15.31
N GLN A 186 -6.47 -21.53 -14.32
CA GLN A 186 -5.88 -22.76 -13.78
C GLN A 186 -5.39 -22.51 -12.35
N GLU A 187 -4.94 -23.56 -11.68
CA GLU A 187 -4.23 -23.40 -10.41
C GLU A 187 -2.94 -22.61 -10.60
N LYS A 188 -2.72 -21.62 -9.74
CA LYS A 188 -1.51 -20.80 -9.72
C LYS A 188 -0.92 -20.81 -8.34
N GLU A 189 0.40 -20.73 -8.30
CA GLU A 189 1.15 -20.52 -7.06
C GLU A 189 1.27 -19.01 -6.79
N PHE A 190 0.84 -18.53 -5.63
CA PHE A 190 0.87 -17.12 -5.26
C PHE A 190 1.00 -16.94 -3.74
N ASN A 191 1.52 -15.79 -3.30
CA ASN A 191 1.70 -15.46 -1.88
C ASN A 191 1.46 -13.99 -1.57
N THR A 192 1.01 -13.21 -2.54
CA THR A 192 0.85 -11.76 -2.41
C THR A 192 -0.43 -11.32 -3.11
N ILE A 193 -1.25 -10.53 -2.43
CA ILE A 193 -2.41 -9.84 -3.00
C ILE A 193 -2.18 -8.32 -2.96
N LEU A 194 -2.57 -7.64 -4.03
CA LEU A 194 -2.62 -6.19 -4.12
C LEU A 194 -4.06 -5.75 -4.36
N LEU A 195 -4.57 -4.88 -3.49
CA LEU A 195 -5.92 -4.30 -3.55
C LEU A 195 -5.82 -2.80 -3.76
N GLN A 196 -6.72 -2.23 -4.57
CA GLN A 196 -6.80 -0.78 -4.77
C GLN A 196 -8.24 -0.30 -4.69
N GLU A 197 -8.48 0.75 -3.92
CA GLU A 197 -9.69 1.57 -4.08
C GLU A 197 -9.52 2.50 -5.28
N PHE A 198 -10.63 2.86 -5.92
CA PHE A 198 -10.63 3.94 -6.91
C PHE A 198 -10.62 5.28 -6.18
N ILE A 199 -9.42 5.80 -5.94
CA ILE A 199 -9.17 6.85 -4.93
C ILE A 199 -9.82 8.20 -5.28
N GLU A 200 -10.08 8.44 -6.57
CA GLU A 200 -10.82 9.59 -7.08
C GLU A 200 -12.26 9.65 -6.54
N ALA A 201 -12.79 8.51 -6.10
CA ALA A 201 -14.08 8.40 -5.42
C ALA A 201 -13.95 8.44 -3.88
N GLY A 202 -12.76 8.73 -3.35
CA GLY A 202 -12.42 8.74 -1.93
C GLY A 202 -12.07 7.36 -1.37
N GLN A 203 -11.45 7.37 -0.19
CA GLN A 203 -11.14 6.16 0.59
C GLN A 203 -12.34 5.73 1.44
N ARG A 204 -12.73 4.45 1.39
CA ARG A 204 -13.99 3.95 1.94
C ARG A 204 -13.86 2.69 2.79
N VAL A 205 -13.05 1.72 2.37
CA VAL A 205 -12.93 0.41 3.04
C VAL A 205 -12.27 0.54 4.41
N GLU A 206 -12.92 -0.02 5.43
CA GLU A 206 -12.47 -0.01 6.83
C GLU A 206 -11.90 -1.36 7.26
N ALA A 207 -12.47 -2.46 6.75
CA ALA A 207 -12.01 -3.81 7.02
C ALA A 207 -12.35 -4.79 5.89
N PHE A 208 -11.48 -5.78 5.70
CA PHE A 208 -11.67 -6.87 4.76
C PHE A 208 -10.97 -8.16 5.20
N THR A 209 -11.45 -9.29 4.67
CA THR A 209 -10.78 -10.60 4.75
C THR A 209 -10.39 -11.08 3.36
N VAL A 210 -9.40 -11.97 3.34
CA VAL A 210 -8.99 -12.72 2.15
C VAL A 210 -9.02 -14.19 2.51
N GLU A 211 -9.67 -14.98 1.66
CA GLU A 211 -9.81 -16.42 1.80
C GLU A 211 -9.34 -17.12 0.53
N VAL A 212 -8.78 -18.32 0.66
CA VAL A 212 -8.34 -19.14 -0.49
C VAL A 212 -9.18 -20.41 -0.57
N TRP A 213 -9.43 -20.89 -1.78
CA TRP A 213 -10.14 -22.16 -1.98
C TRP A 213 -9.20 -23.35 -1.79
N ASP A 214 -9.56 -24.28 -0.92
CA ASP A 214 -8.78 -25.49 -0.60
C ASP A 214 -9.16 -26.73 -1.42
N GLY A 215 -10.07 -26.57 -2.40
CA GLY A 215 -10.68 -27.67 -3.16
C GLY A 215 -12.14 -27.93 -2.79
N SER A 216 -12.57 -27.51 -1.59
CA SER A 216 -13.91 -27.76 -1.05
C SER A 216 -14.57 -26.55 -0.40
N ASN A 217 -13.77 -25.70 0.26
CA ASN A 217 -14.24 -24.55 1.02
C ASN A 217 -13.27 -23.38 0.84
N TYR A 218 -13.76 -22.17 1.11
CA TYR A 218 -12.90 -21.01 1.29
C TYR A 218 -12.39 -21.00 2.74
N VAL A 219 -11.07 -21.00 2.90
CA VAL A 219 -10.40 -20.96 4.21
C VAL A 219 -9.71 -19.61 4.42
N PRO A 220 -9.68 -19.07 5.66
CA PRO A 220 -9.03 -17.79 5.93
C PRO A 220 -7.54 -17.78 5.55
N LEU A 221 -7.11 -16.72 4.87
CA LEU A 221 -5.72 -16.55 4.45
C LEU A 221 -5.05 -15.34 5.13
N THR A 222 -5.72 -14.18 5.11
CA THR A 222 -5.27 -12.97 5.79
C THR A 222 -6.43 -11.98 5.95
N SER A 223 -6.22 -10.89 6.68
CA SER A 223 -7.19 -9.80 6.83
C SER A 223 -6.48 -8.46 6.91
N GLY A 224 -7.24 -7.39 6.73
CA GLY A 224 -6.73 -6.03 6.80
C GLY A 224 -7.82 -5.02 7.13
N THR A 225 -7.39 -3.79 7.35
CA THR A 225 -8.28 -2.66 7.60
C THR A 225 -8.46 -1.84 6.32
N THR A 226 -7.78 -0.70 6.21
CA THR A 226 -7.86 0.20 5.05
C THR A 226 -7.18 -0.38 3.81
N ILE A 227 -7.77 -0.13 2.65
CA ILE A 227 -7.14 -0.38 1.34
C ILE A 227 -6.46 0.90 0.82
N GLY A 228 -7.21 1.99 0.65
CA GLY A 228 -6.70 3.24 0.10
C GLY A 228 -6.22 3.10 -1.34
N TYR A 229 -5.23 3.92 -1.72
CA TYR A 229 -4.67 3.90 -3.07
C TYR A 229 -4.10 2.52 -3.44
N LYS A 230 -3.48 1.84 -2.47
CA LYS A 230 -2.84 0.55 -2.65
C LYS A 230 -2.62 -0.16 -1.31
N ARG A 231 -3.04 -1.42 -1.24
CA ARG A 231 -2.75 -2.32 -0.13
C ARG A 231 -2.11 -3.59 -0.66
N ILE A 232 -0.92 -3.92 -0.16
CA ILE A 232 -0.18 -5.13 -0.49
C ILE A 232 -0.10 -5.98 0.77
N LEU A 233 -0.52 -7.24 0.68
CA LEU A 233 -0.42 -8.20 1.77
C LEU A 233 0.30 -9.45 1.28
N GLN A 234 1.27 -9.92 2.07
CA GLN A 234 1.89 -11.23 1.89
C GLN A 234 1.31 -12.22 2.89
N PHE A 235 1.25 -13.48 2.47
CA PHE A 235 0.77 -14.61 3.26
C PHE A 235 1.57 -15.87 2.88
N PRO A 236 1.49 -16.97 3.66
CA PRO A 236 2.13 -18.22 3.29
C PRO A 236 1.72 -18.65 1.88
N ARG A 237 2.66 -19.15 1.09
CA ARG A 237 2.43 -19.46 -0.32
C ARG A 237 1.31 -20.48 -0.49
N GLN A 238 0.41 -20.20 -1.43
CA GLN A 238 -0.75 -21.01 -1.76
C GLN A 238 -0.66 -21.53 -3.19
N ILE A 239 -1.27 -22.68 -3.45
CA ILE A 239 -1.56 -23.19 -4.79
C ILE A 239 -3.07 -23.32 -4.89
N SER A 240 -3.72 -22.49 -5.70
CA SER A 240 -5.17 -22.53 -5.89
C SER A 240 -5.57 -21.87 -7.20
N SER A 241 -6.76 -22.19 -7.70
CA SER A 241 -7.41 -21.50 -8.82
C SER A 241 -8.36 -20.39 -8.35
N LYS A 242 -8.67 -20.29 -7.05
CA LYS A 242 -9.65 -19.32 -6.54
C LYS A 242 -9.20 -18.60 -5.28
N ILE A 243 -9.54 -17.33 -5.21
CA ILE A 243 -9.38 -16.49 -4.03
C ILE A 243 -10.63 -15.63 -3.85
N ARG A 244 -10.99 -15.35 -2.61
CA ARG A 244 -12.10 -14.47 -2.26
C ARG A 244 -11.59 -13.30 -1.44
N VAL A 245 -12.09 -12.11 -1.75
CA VAL A 245 -11.93 -10.91 -0.93
C VAL A 245 -13.31 -10.51 -0.43
N THR A 246 -13.45 -10.41 0.89
CA THR A 246 -14.71 -9.98 1.52
C THR A 246 -14.50 -8.63 2.17
N ILE A 247 -15.18 -7.59 1.69
CA ILE A 247 -15.25 -6.31 2.39
C ILE A 247 -16.27 -6.45 3.52
N THR A 248 -15.80 -6.34 4.75
CA THR A 248 -16.61 -6.56 5.95
C THR A 248 -17.11 -5.26 6.55
N GLU A 249 -16.37 -4.16 6.37
CA GLU A 249 -16.75 -2.82 6.85
C GLU A 249 -16.26 -1.74 5.88
N ALA A 250 -17.10 -0.71 5.65
CA ALA A 250 -16.78 0.45 4.84
C ALA A 250 -17.66 1.64 5.23
N LYS A 251 -17.11 2.87 5.18
CA LYS A 251 -17.85 4.09 5.55
C LYS A 251 -18.84 4.56 4.48
N ALA A 252 -18.75 3.97 3.28
CA ALA A 252 -19.62 4.17 2.14
C ALA A 252 -19.52 2.95 1.20
N SER A 253 -20.40 2.86 0.20
CA SER A 253 -20.36 1.80 -0.82
C SER A 253 -18.96 1.60 -1.40
N PRO A 254 -18.33 0.41 -1.30
CA PRO A 254 -17.00 0.17 -1.86
C PRO A 254 -16.90 0.52 -3.34
N VAL A 255 -15.76 1.11 -3.72
CA VAL A 255 -15.37 1.37 -5.10
C VAL A 255 -13.92 0.95 -5.25
N LEU A 256 -13.70 -0.11 -6.02
CA LEU A 256 -12.39 -0.75 -6.15
C LEU A 256 -11.91 -0.64 -7.59
N GLY A 257 -10.62 -0.33 -7.75
CA GLY A 257 -9.97 -0.26 -9.05
C GLY A 257 -9.52 -1.64 -9.51
N GLU A 258 -8.59 -2.24 -8.76
CA GLU A 258 -8.00 -3.53 -9.12
C GLU A 258 -7.76 -4.46 -7.92
N ILE A 259 -7.81 -5.76 -8.22
CA ILE A 259 -7.34 -6.87 -7.39
C ILE A 259 -6.32 -7.66 -8.20
N GLN A 260 -5.12 -7.80 -7.65
CA GLN A 260 -4.00 -8.42 -8.33
C GLN A 260 -3.39 -9.51 -7.45
N LEU A 261 -2.83 -10.55 -8.07
CA LEU A 261 -2.13 -11.63 -7.40
C LEU A 261 -0.71 -11.78 -7.93
N TYR A 262 0.23 -12.07 -7.02
CA TYR A 262 1.64 -12.21 -7.35
C TYR A 262 2.29 -13.37 -6.57
N ASN A 263 3.35 -13.93 -7.17
CA ASN A 263 4.26 -14.86 -6.50
C ASN A 263 5.59 -14.15 -6.27
N CYS A 264 5.78 -13.65 -5.05
CA CYS A 264 6.93 -12.86 -4.65
C CYS A 264 7.90 -13.70 -3.80
N GLU A 265 9.14 -13.23 -3.64
CA GLU A 265 9.96 -13.66 -2.51
C GLU A 265 9.23 -13.34 -1.19
N ASP A 266 9.53 -14.13 -0.15
CA ASP A 266 8.99 -13.89 1.18
C ASP A 266 9.78 -12.78 1.87
N TYR A 267 9.12 -11.65 2.12
CA TYR A 267 9.69 -10.52 2.85
C TYR A 267 9.19 -10.45 4.30
N THR A 268 8.39 -11.43 4.73
CA THR A 268 7.82 -11.52 6.09
C THR A 268 8.79 -12.06 7.14
N GLN A 269 9.90 -12.69 6.72
CA GLN A 269 10.89 -13.29 7.62
C GLN A 269 12.29 -12.62 7.58
N LEU A 270 12.96 -12.66 8.75
CA LEU A 270 14.26 -12.09 9.20
C LEU A 270 14.13 -10.68 9.85
N HIS A 271 14.37 -10.45 11.16
CA HIS A 271 15.00 -11.24 12.24
C HIS A 271 14.31 -10.95 13.59
N GLN A 272 14.37 -11.94 14.50
CA GLN A 272 14.38 -11.76 15.96
C GLN A 272 15.54 -10.83 16.38
#